data_AF-A0A1J4YUZ9-F1
#
_entry.id   AF-A0A1J4YUZ9-F1
#
_cell.length_a   1.000
_cell.length_b   1.000
_cell.length_c   1.000
_cell.angle_alpha   90.00
_cell.angle_beta   90.00
_cell.angle_gamma   90.00
#
_symmetry.space_group_name_H-M   'P 1'
#
loop_
_entity.id
_entity.type
_entity.pdbx_description
1 polymer ?
#
loop_
_entity_poly.entity_id
_entity_poly.type
_entity_poly.pdbx_seq_one_letter_code
_entity_poly.pdbx_strand_id
1 'polypeptide(L)'
;KPFEEFANLIDRHWDGIAAYCKPENKNNVSLGFVEGLNNKIRVFQRRAYGIKDQEYLRLKVLTCMLPKLSKSSTQKGEEPKK
;
A
#
# COMPACT_ATOMS: atom_id res chain seq x y z
N LYS A 1 28.21 8.07 8.49
CA LYS A 1 28.05 7.34 7.21
C LYS A 1 26.62 6.91 6.87
N PRO A 2 25.85 6.12 7.64
CA PRO A 2 24.50 5.71 7.19
C PRO A 2 23.52 6.88 7.00
N PHE A 3 23.70 7.96 7.76
CA PHE A 3 22.88 9.17 7.63
C PHE A 3 23.35 10.13 6.54
N GLU A 4 24.57 9.97 5.99
CA GLU A 4 25.10 10.84 4.93
C GLU A 4 24.40 10.53 3.59
N GLU A 5 24.18 9.26 3.27
CA GLU A 5 23.44 8.87 2.07
C GLU A 5 21.98 9.32 2.14
N PHE A 6 21.39 9.27 3.34
CA PHE A 6 20.04 9.76 3.58
C PHE A 6 19.96 11.29 3.48
N ALA A 7 20.91 12.03 4.07
CA ALA A 7 20.98 13.48 3.95
C ALA A 7 21.15 13.90 2.48
N ASN A 8 22.03 13.24 1.72
CA ASN A 8 22.22 13.47 0.30
C ASN A 8 20.97 13.12 -0.54
N LEU A 9 20.13 12.18 -0.10
CA LEU A 9 18.85 11.89 -0.75
C LEU A 9 17.83 13.01 -0.51
N ILE A 10 17.75 13.50 0.73
CA ILE A 10 16.87 14.59 1.15
C ILE A 10 17.22 15.88 0.39
N ASP A 11 18.50 16.26 0.36
CA ASP A 11 18.97 17.47 -0.33
C ASP A 11 18.62 17.45 -1.83
N ARG A 12 18.80 16.31 -2.50
CA ARG A 12 18.50 16.17 -3.94
C ARG A 12 17.01 16.34 -4.29
N HIS A 13 16.11 16.14 -3.33
CA HIS A 13 14.65 16.16 -3.55
C HIS A 13 13.93 17.16 -2.65
N TRP A 14 14.68 18.08 -2.02
CA TRP A 14 14.19 18.99 -0.99
C TRP A 14 12.98 19.80 -1.48
N ASP A 15 13.04 20.34 -2.69
CA ASP A 15 11.96 21.16 -3.27
C ASP A 15 10.64 20.40 -3.42
N GLY A 16 10.70 19.10 -3.78
CA GLY A 16 9.52 18.25 -3.89
C GLY A 16 8.92 17.88 -2.54
N ILE A 17 9.76 17.67 -1.53
CA ILE A 17 9.35 17.38 -0.15
C ILE A 17 8.71 18.64 0.47
N ALA A 18 9.36 19.80 0.33
CA ALA A 18 8.89 21.08 0.85
C ALA A 18 7.57 21.52 0.20
N ALA A 19 7.34 21.21 -1.09
CA ALA A 19 6.07 21.46 -1.76
C ALA A 19 4.88 20.72 -1.11
N TYR A 20 5.14 19.57 -0.48
CA TYR A 20 4.13 18.78 0.22
C TYR A 20 3.87 19.24 1.66
N CYS A 21 4.78 20.03 2.24
CA CYS A 21 4.62 20.58 3.59
C CYS A 21 3.63 21.74 3.69
N LYS A 22 3.08 22.22 2.56
CA LYS A 22 2.02 23.24 2.55
C LYS A 22 0.78 22.75 3.32
N PRO A 23 0.12 23.62 4.11
CA PRO A 23 -1.03 23.23 4.92
C PRO A 23 -2.19 22.65 4.10
N GLU A 24 -2.33 23.04 2.83
CA GLU A 24 -3.31 22.45 1.90
C GLU A 24 -3.02 20.97 1.57
N ASN A 25 -1.75 20.58 1.52
CA ASN A 25 -1.29 19.21 1.20
C ASN A 25 -1.14 18.34 2.46
N LYS A 26 -0.93 18.97 3.63
CA LYS A 26 -0.82 18.32 4.94
C LYS A 26 -2.11 17.59 5.37
N ASN A 27 -3.25 18.04 4.85
CA ASN A 27 -4.56 17.40 5.07
C ASN A 27 -4.85 16.25 4.09
N ASN A 28 -4.12 16.14 2.97
CA ASN A 28 -4.38 15.13 1.94
C ASN A 28 -3.78 13.75 2.27
N VAL A 29 -2.79 13.69 3.16
CA VAL A 29 -2.18 12.42 3.59
C VAL A 29 -2.05 12.43 5.11
N SER A 30 -3.07 11.90 5.78
CA SER A 30 -3.04 11.70 7.23
C SER A 30 -1.87 10.79 7.62
N LEU A 31 -1.08 11.20 8.61
CA LEU A 31 0.04 10.39 9.12
C LEU A 31 -0.43 9.00 9.57
N GLY A 32 -1.62 8.90 10.18
CA GLY A 32 -2.22 7.62 10.57
C GLY A 32 -2.62 6.75 9.38
N PHE A 33 -2.95 7.35 8.24
CA PHE A 33 -3.20 6.62 6.99
C PHE A 33 -1.90 6.01 6.44
N VAL A 34 -0.81 6.78 6.42
CA VAL A 34 0.50 6.30 5.95
C VAL A 34 1.03 5.18 6.86
N GLU A 35 0.90 5.34 8.16
CA GLU A 35 1.30 4.33 9.15
C GLU A 35 0.47 3.04 8.99
N GLY A 36 -0.85 3.16 8.85
CA GLY A 36 -1.75 2.03 8.59
C GLY A 36 -1.42 1.31 7.27
N LEU A 37 -1.07 2.07 6.22
CA LEU A 37 -0.65 1.54 4.93
C LEU A 37 0.68 0.77 5.05
N ASN A 38 1.67 1.34 5.73
CA ASN A 38 2.96 0.69 5.98
C ASN A 38 2.79 -0.64 6.73
N ASN A 39 1.91 -0.68 7.73
CA ASN A 39 1.60 -1.92 8.46
C ASN A 39 0.92 -2.97 7.57
N LYS A 40 -0.01 -2.58 6.68
CA LYS A 40 -0.62 -3.51 5.71
C LYS A 40 0.43 -4.10 4.76
N ILE A 41 1.34 -3.28 4.22
CA ILE A 41 2.41 -3.74 3.33
C ILE A 41 3.32 -4.75 4.06
N ARG A 42 3.71 -4.45 5.30
CA ARG A 42 4.52 -5.35 6.13
C ARG A 42 3.79 -6.67 6.42
N VAL A 43 2.46 -6.65 6.59
CA VAL A 43 1.64 -7.87 6.74
C VAL A 43 1.59 -8.67 5.43
N PHE A 44 1.45 -8.01 4.28
CA PHE A 44 1.48 -8.69 2.98
C PHE A 44 2.82 -9.37 2.70
N GLN A 45 3.92 -8.68 2.99
CA GLN A 45 5.27 -9.25 2.88
C GLN A 45 5.49 -10.43 3.85
N ARG A 46 5.00 -10.35 5.10
CA ARG A 46 5.13 -11.45 6.08
C ARG A 46 4.29 -12.69 5.74
N ARG A 47 3.06 -12.50 5.24
CA ARG A 47 2.15 -13.62 4.92
C ARG A 47 2.54 -14.34 3.65
N ALA A 48 3.28 -13.67 2.78
CA ALA A 48 3.72 -14.25 1.55
C ALA A 48 5.22 -14.53 1.64
N TYR A 49 5.54 -15.68 2.23
CA TYR A 49 6.87 -16.26 2.20
C TYR A 49 7.28 -16.49 0.73
N GLY A 50 7.85 -15.46 0.08
CA GLY A 50 8.34 -15.54 -1.28
C GLY A 50 7.59 -14.75 -2.37
N ILE A 51 6.87 -13.66 -2.08
CA ILE A 51 6.51 -12.70 -3.16
C ILE A 51 7.81 -12.09 -3.70
N LYS A 52 8.41 -12.75 -4.68
CA LYS A 52 9.44 -12.20 -5.56
C LYS A 52 8.83 -11.34 -6.66
N ASP A 53 7.50 -11.37 -6.79
CA ASP A 53 6.75 -10.66 -7.81
C ASP A 53 6.30 -9.27 -7.31
N GLN A 54 7.05 -8.24 -7.71
CA GLN A 54 6.72 -6.86 -7.38
C GLN A 54 5.35 -6.43 -7.95
N GLU A 55 4.89 -7.01 -9.06
CA GLU A 55 3.59 -6.66 -9.63
C GLU A 55 2.45 -7.14 -8.74
N TYR A 56 2.57 -8.35 -8.19
CA TYR A 56 1.56 -8.86 -7.27
C TYR A 56 1.51 -8.08 -5.95
N LEU A 57 2.66 -7.60 -5.46
CA LEU A 57 2.70 -6.69 -4.31
C LEU A 57 2.04 -5.35 -4.64
N ARG A 58 2.34 -4.75 -5.80
CA ARG A 58 1.70 -3.50 -6.27
C ARG A 58 0.19 -3.67 -6.39
N LEU A 59 -0.27 -4.77 -6.98
CA LEU A 59 -1.69 -5.08 -7.11
C LEU A 59 -2.37 -5.17 -5.74
N LYS A 60 -1.75 -5.84 -4.76
CA LYS A 60 -2.27 -5.89 -3.38
C LYS A 60 -2.32 -4.51 -2.71
N VAL A 61 -1.33 -3.66 -2.94
CA VAL A 61 -1.31 -2.30 -2.39
C VAL A 61 -2.43 -1.45 -3.01
N LEU A 62 -2.59 -1.48 -4.33
CA LEU A 62 -3.65 -0.75 -5.03
C LEU A 62 -5.07 -1.21 -4.64
N THR A 63 -5.24 -2.51 -4.41
CA THR A 63 -6.56 -3.09 -4.10
C THR A 63 -6.92 -3.08 -2.61
N CYS A 64 -5.97 -2.86 -1.69
CA CYS A 64 -6.23 -2.96 -0.24
C CYS A 64 -7.12 -1.85 0.35
N MET A 65 -7.41 -0.82 -0.44
CA MET A 65 -8.30 0.30 -0.09
C MET A 65 -9.59 0.31 -0.93
N LEU A 66 -9.73 -0.63 -1.89
CA LEU A 66 -10.96 -0.74 -2.66
C LEU A 66 -12.06 -1.40 -1.81
N PRO A 67 -13.33 -0.98 -1.97
CA PRO A 67 -14.46 -1.69 -1.40
C PRO A 67 -14.43 -3.16 -1.82
N LYS A 68 -14.77 -4.08 -0.90
CA LYS A 68 -14.91 -5.50 -1.26
C LYS A 68 -15.93 -5.59 -2.38
N LEU A 69 -15.54 -6.21 -3.50
CA LEU A 69 -16.48 -6.52 -4.57
C LEU A 69 -17.65 -7.28 -3.94
N SER A 70 -18.86 -6.72 -4.05
CA SER A 70 -20.08 -7.42 -3.71
C SER A 70 -20.08 -8.70 -4.54
N LYS A 71 -20.10 -9.87 -3.88
CA LYS A 71 -20.21 -11.13 -4.60
C LYS A 71 -21.53 -11.09 -5.36
N SER A 72 -21.49 -10.88 -6.68
CA SER A 72 -22.63 -11.18 -7.53
C SER A 72 -22.93 -12.65 -7.34
N SER A 73 -24.16 -12.94 -6.93
CA SER A 73 -24.71 -14.27 -6.71
C SER A 73 -24.26 -15.27 -7.77
N THR A 74 -23.23 -16.05 -7.47
CA THR A 74 -23.02 -17.35 -8.11
C THR A 74 -24.16 -18.23 -7.65
N GLN A 75 -25.10 -18.47 -8.56
CA GLN A 75 -26.15 -19.47 -8.39
C GLN A 75 -25.44 -20.80 -8.05
N LYS A 76 -25.75 -21.36 -6.87
CA LYS A 76 -25.33 -22.71 -6.50
C LYS A 76 -25.96 -23.66 -7.52
N GLY A 77 -25.14 -24.23 -8.41
CA GLY A 77 -25.48 -25.45 -9.11
C GLY A 77 -25.49 -26.60 -8.08
N GLU A 78 -26.61 -27.32 -8.04
CA GLU A 78 -26.80 -28.52 -7.22
C GLU A 78 -25.79 -29.61 -7.61
N GLU A 79 -25.13 -30.23 -6.61
CA GLU A 79 -24.47 -31.52 -6.77
C GLU A 79 -25.50 -32.65 -6.51
N PRO A 80 -25.59 -33.67 -7.37
CA PRO A 80 -26.48 -34.79 -7.14
C PRO A 80 -25.85 -35.72 -6.09
N LYS A 81 -26.58 -35.98 -5.00
CA LYS A 81 -26.21 -37.01 -4.03
C LYS A 81 -26.34 -38.38 -4.69
N LYS A 82 -25.23 -39.13 -4.73
CA LYS A 82 -25.24 -40.59 -4.88
C LYS A 82 -25.53 -41.25 -3.54
#